data_AF-A0A7N5JRN6-F1
#
_entry.id   AF-A0A7N5JRN6-F1
#
_cell.length_a   1.000
_cell.length_b   1.000
_cell.length_c   1.000
_cell.angle_alpha   90.00
_cell.angle_beta   90.00
_cell.angle_gamma   90.00
#
_symmetry.space_group_name_H-M   'P 1'
#
loop_
_entity.id
_entity.type
_entity.pdbx_description
1 polymer ?
#
loop_
_entity_poly.entity_id
_entity_poly.type
_entity_poly.pdbx_seq_one_letter_code
_entity_poly.pdbx_strand_id
1 'polypeptide(L)'
;MKCRLRGQVVKVREGSGARRLLLSLLLLTVWETGSGQIHYSVLEEAKHGTFVGRIAQDLGLELAELVPRLFRVASKGHGDLLEVNLQNGILFVNSRIDREELCGRSLECSIHLEVIVDRPLQVFHVEVEVKDINDNQPVFPMAVKKLFIYESRLPGSWDPVSIGSLLVCCLSLSKMKIRGAWVAQWLSVCLRLRA
;
A
#
# COMPACT_ATOMS: atom_id res chain seq x y z
N MET A 1 68.67 10.25 -0.28
CA MET A 1 67.66 9.59 -1.13
C MET A 1 66.45 10.51 -1.25
N LYS A 2 66.26 11.13 -2.42
CA LYS A 2 65.10 11.97 -2.74
C LYS A 2 64.92 11.92 -4.26
N CYS A 3 64.07 11.03 -4.74
CA CYS A 3 63.66 11.01 -6.15
C CYS A 3 62.53 12.02 -6.33
N ARG A 4 62.74 12.96 -7.26
CA ARG A 4 61.79 13.98 -7.70
C ARG A 4 61.25 13.53 -9.06
N LEU A 5 60.00 13.10 -9.13
CA LEU A 5 59.33 12.78 -10.40
C LEU A 5 58.72 14.06 -10.98
N ARG A 6 59.18 14.42 -12.19
CA ARG A 6 58.68 15.54 -13.00
C ARG A 6 57.25 15.27 -13.44
N GLY A 7 56.40 16.28 -13.29
CA GLY A 7 55.02 16.26 -13.76
C GLY A 7 54.93 16.10 -15.27
N GLN A 8 54.01 15.26 -15.72
CA GLN A 8 53.56 15.20 -17.11
C GLN A 8 52.30 16.05 -17.24
N VAL A 9 52.35 17.01 -18.15
CA VAL A 9 51.20 17.81 -18.57
C VAL A 9 50.34 16.94 -19.49
N VAL A 10 49.14 16.57 -19.04
CA VAL A 10 48.16 15.84 -19.83
C VAL A 10 47.63 16.78 -20.93
N LYS A 11 48.00 16.50 -22.18
CA LYS A 11 47.56 17.27 -23.35
C LYS A 11 46.17 16.81 -23.78
N VAL A 12 45.13 17.49 -23.30
CA VAL A 12 43.75 17.26 -23.75
C VAL A 12 43.63 17.82 -25.17
N ARG A 13 43.45 16.94 -26.16
CA ARG A 13 43.08 17.32 -27.53
C ARG A 13 41.60 17.67 -27.55
N GLU A 14 41.30 18.90 -27.92
CA GLU A 14 39.95 19.44 -28.07
C GLU A 14 39.28 18.85 -29.31
N GLY A 15 38.56 17.74 -29.12
CA GLY A 15 37.70 17.13 -30.14
C GLY A 15 36.22 17.38 -29.81
N SER A 16 35.41 17.73 -30.82
CA SER A 16 33.96 17.97 -30.68
C SER A 16 33.17 16.80 -30.06
N GLY A 17 33.74 15.59 -30.03
CA GLY A 17 33.21 14.43 -29.31
C GLY A 17 33.42 14.48 -27.79
N ALA A 18 34.48 15.13 -27.31
CA ALA A 18 34.78 15.26 -25.88
C ALA A 18 33.74 16.13 -25.16
N ARG A 19 33.24 17.20 -25.81
CA ARG A 19 32.11 18.00 -25.26
C ARG A 19 30.82 17.19 -25.15
N ARG A 20 30.51 16.33 -26.14
CA ARG A 20 29.34 15.45 -26.09
C ARG A 20 29.48 14.36 -25.02
N LEU A 21 30.68 13.82 -24.85
CA LEU A 21 31.00 12.87 -23.79
C LEU A 21 30.92 13.52 -22.40
N LEU A 22 31.42 14.75 -22.25
CA LEU A 22 31.31 15.49 -21.00
C LEU A 22 29.86 15.84 -20.66
N LEU A 23 29.08 16.29 -21.66
CA LEU A 23 27.66 16.60 -21.51
C LEU A 23 26.83 15.36 -21.18
N SER A 24 27.13 14.21 -21.79
CA SER A 24 26.46 12.94 -21.46
C SER A 24 26.82 12.43 -20.07
N LEU A 25 28.07 12.60 -19.63
CA LEU A 25 28.49 12.29 -18.27
C LEU A 25 27.77 13.20 -17.24
N LEU A 26 27.62 14.48 -17.54
CA LEU A 26 26.83 15.43 -16.73
C LEU A 26 25.33 15.09 -16.69
N LEU A 27 24.73 14.71 -17.83
CA LEU A 27 23.34 14.27 -17.89
C LEU A 27 23.09 12.96 -17.11
N LEU A 28 24.05 12.04 -17.12
CA LEU A 28 24.00 10.82 -16.30
C LEU A 28 24.03 11.14 -14.80
N THR A 29 24.81 12.14 -14.37
CA THR A 29 24.83 12.55 -12.94
C THR A 29 23.56 13.27 -12.48
N VAL A 30 22.77 13.84 -13.39
CA VAL A 30 21.52 14.54 -13.08
C VAL A 30 20.33 13.58 -12.98
N TRP A 31 20.41 12.39 -13.58
CA TRP A 31 19.30 11.43 -13.62
C TRP A 31 18.99 10.79 -12.25
N GLU A 32 19.94 10.79 -11.32
CA GLU A 32 19.80 10.19 -9.96
C GLU A 32 19.13 11.13 -8.95
N THR A 33 18.25 12.05 -9.39
CA THR A 33 17.47 12.90 -8.47
C THR A 33 15.98 12.61 -8.60
N GLY A 34 15.63 11.33 -8.53
CA GLY A 34 14.26 10.91 -8.25
C GLY A 34 14.03 10.97 -6.74
N SER A 35 13.51 12.08 -6.22
CA SER A 35 12.86 12.09 -4.90
C SER A 35 11.56 11.30 -5.04
N GLY A 36 11.66 9.98 -5.04
CA GLY A 36 10.52 9.07 -5.09
C GLY A 36 9.75 9.16 -3.79
N GLN A 37 8.45 9.42 -3.89
CA GLN A 37 7.54 9.17 -2.77
C GLN A 37 7.60 7.68 -2.45
N ILE A 38 7.82 7.33 -1.19
CA ILE A 38 7.94 5.94 -0.77
C ILE A 38 6.54 5.37 -0.57
N HIS A 39 6.26 4.25 -1.23
CA HIS A 39 4.98 3.54 -1.14
C HIS A 39 5.18 2.15 -0.54
N TYR A 40 4.46 1.87 0.54
CA TYR A 40 4.35 0.54 1.13
C TYR A 40 2.92 0.05 1.08
N SER A 41 2.72 -1.24 1.35
CA SER A 41 1.39 -1.81 1.56
C SER A 41 1.39 -2.71 2.78
N VAL A 42 0.29 -2.70 3.52
CA VAL A 42 0.06 -3.53 4.69
C VAL A 42 -1.36 -4.08 4.63
N LEU A 43 -1.55 -5.31 5.07
CA LEU A 43 -2.88 -5.87 5.24
C LEU A 43 -3.56 -5.22 6.44
N GLU A 44 -4.87 -5.00 6.37
CA GLU A 44 -5.66 -4.76 7.58
C GLU A 44 -5.57 -5.94 8.55
N GLU A 45 -5.99 -5.75 9.81
CA GLU A 45 -5.90 -6.78 10.86
C GLU A 45 -4.48 -7.32 11.09
N ALA A 46 -3.46 -6.58 10.65
CA ALA A 46 -2.07 -6.91 10.91
C ALA A 46 -1.80 -6.92 12.42
N LYS A 47 -1.04 -7.93 12.86
CA LYS A 47 -0.65 -8.05 14.28
C LYS A 47 0.36 -6.97 14.64
N HIS A 48 0.39 -6.60 15.92
CA HIS A 48 1.47 -5.78 16.46
C HIS A 48 2.85 -6.40 16.13
N GLY A 49 3.79 -5.57 15.69
CA GLY A 49 5.12 -5.97 15.25
C GLY A 49 5.18 -6.50 13.81
N THR A 50 4.09 -6.44 13.03
CA THR A 50 4.12 -6.83 11.62
C THR A 50 5.05 -5.92 10.84
N PHE A 51 5.93 -6.52 10.05
CA PHE A 51 6.87 -5.81 9.18
C PHE A 51 6.13 -5.12 8.04
N VAL A 52 6.42 -3.83 7.82
CA VAL A 52 5.90 -3.05 6.69
C VAL A 52 7.00 -2.77 5.67
N GLY A 53 8.14 -2.23 6.11
CA GLY A 53 9.21 -1.82 5.20
C GLY A 53 10.51 -1.37 5.88
N ARG A 54 11.59 -1.27 5.11
CA ARG A 54 12.92 -0.82 5.57
C ARG A 54 13.10 0.67 5.29
N ILE A 55 12.45 1.49 6.10
CA ILE A 55 12.37 2.94 5.87
C ILE A 55 13.73 3.65 5.90
N ALA A 56 14.65 3.24 6.77
CA ALA A 56 15.98 3.86 6.83
C ALA A 56 16.78 3.62 5.54
N GLN A 57 16.73 2.39 5.02
CA GLN A 57 17.44 2.01 3.81
C GLN A 57 16.86 2.71 2.58
N ASP A 58 15.54 2.77 2.47
CA ASP A 58 14.86 3.39 1.33
C ASP A 58 15.03 4.92 1.31
N LEU A 59 15.25 5.54 2.46
CA LEU A 59 15.63 6.95 2.61
C LEU A 59 17.14 7.21 2.46
N GLY A 60 17.96 6.16 2.30
CA GLY A 60 19.42 6.28 2.20
C GLY A 60 20.11 6.71 3.49
N LEU A 61 19.48 6.46 4.65
CA LEU A 61 20.01 6.78 5.98
C LEU A 61 20.67 5.57 6.62
N GLU A 62 21.84 5.77 7.24
CA GLU A 62 22.49 4.72 8.03
C GLU A 62 21.83 4.57 9.40
N LEU A 63 21.77 3.33 9.91
CA LEU A 63 21.17 3.04 11.23
C LEU A 63 21.84 3.82 12.36
N ALA A 64 23.15 4.03 12.28
CA ALA A 64 23.92 4.79 13.26
C ALA A 64 23.55 6.28 13.26
N GLU A 65 22.97 6.80 12.19
CA GLU A 65 22.56 8.20 12.07
C GLU A 65 21.14 8.46 12.61
N LEU A 66 20.28 7.45 12.70
CA LEU A 66 18.86 7.64 13.06
C LEU A 66 18.69 8.30 14.43
N VAL A 67 19.39 7.80 15.44
CA VAL A 67 19.35 8.32 16.83
C VAL A 67 19.95 9.74 16.93
N PRO A 68 21.20 10.00 16.48
CA PRO A 68 21.78 11.33 16.60
C PRO A 68 21.06 12.38 15.74
N ARG A 69 20.42 11.98 14.63
CA ARG A 69 19.65 12.88 13.78
C ARG A 69 18.18 13.02 14.21
N LEU A 70 17.80 12.53 15.40
CA LEU A 70 16.44 12.65 15.96
C LEU A 70 15.37 12.19 14.96
N PHE A 71 15.58 11.03 14.34
CA PHE A 71 14.63 10.44 13.41
C PHE A 71 13.29 10.21 14.12
N ARG A 72 12.22 10.80 13.57
CA ARG A 72 10.85 10.69 14.09
C ARG A 72 9.86 10.51 12.95
N VAL A 73 8.78 9.80 13.24
CA VAL A 73 7.66 9.62 12.30
C VAL A 73 6.42 10.23 12.92
N ALA A 74 5.68 11.00 12.12
CA ALA A 74 4.39 11.56 12.48
C ALA A 74 3.33 11.04 11.50
N SER A 75 2.16 10.68 12.03
CA SER A 75 0.99 10.36 11.22
C SER A 75 -0.07 11.44 11.38
N LYS A 76 -0.76 11.77 10.29
CA LYS A 76 -1.87 12.73 10.32
C LYS A 76 -3.13 12.06 10.87
N GLY A 77 -3.45 12.33 12.14
CA GLY A 77 -4.71 11.91 12.76
C GLY A 77 -4.76 10.47 13.30
N HIS A 78 -3.74 9.65 13.04
CA HIS A 78 -3.72 8.22 13.40
C HIS A 78 -2.42 7.83 14.14
N GLY A 79 -2.01 8.69 15.08
CA GLY A 79 -0.65 8.83 15.62
C GLY A 79 0.13 7.57 16.00
N ASP A 80 -0.53 6.45 16.29
CA ASP A 80 0.10 5.26 16.88
C ASP A 80 -0.14 3.96 16.08
N LEU A 81 -0.61 4.03 14.82
CA LEU A 81 -0.82 2.83 14.00
C LEU A 81 0.49 2.20 13.54
N LEU A 82 1.45 3.03 13.15
CA LEU A 82 2.72 2.63 12.54
C LEU A 82 3.86 3.32 13.28
N GLU A 83 4.91 2.55 13.58
CA GLU A 83 6.08 3.04 14.31
C GLU A 83 7.36 2.51 13.68
N VAL A 84 8.48 3.22 13.89
CA VAL A 84 9.80 2.82 13.38
C VAL A 84 10.69 2.39 14.53
N ASN A 85 11.31 1.22 14.38
CA ASN A 85 12.32 0.78 15.31
C ASN A 85 13.68 1.36 14.91
N LEU A 86 14.23 2.24 15.73
CA LEU A 86 15.49 2.93 15.47
C LEU A 86 16.72 2.01 15.49
N GLN A 87 16.64 0.82 16.10
CA GLN A 87 17.76 -0.12 16.16
C GLN A 87 18.01 -0.82 14.82
N ASN A 88 16.95 -1.07 14.05
CA ASN A 88 17.02 -1.80 12.78
C ASN A 88 16.48 -1.00 11.57
N GLY A 89 15.91 0.18 11.79
CA GLY A 89 15.42 1.08 10.74
C GLY A 89 14.17 0.55 10.03
N ILE A 90 13.36 -0.25 10.72
CA ILE A 90 12.17 -0.91 10.16
C ILE A 90 10.90 -0.21 10.61
N LEU A 91 10.00 0.06 9.66
CA LEU A 91 8.62 0.46 9.90
C LEU A 91 7.78 -0.80 10.20
N PHE A 92 7.07 -0.78 11.32
CA PHE A 92 6.23 -1.89 11.78
C PHE A 92 4.87 -1.39 12.30
N VAL A 93 3.93 -2.32 12.38
CA VAL A 93 2.57 -2.07 12.91
C VAL A 93 2.60 -2.01 14.43
N ASN A 94 2.17 -0.90 15.01
CA ASN A 94 2.12 -0.71 16.47
C ASN A 94 0.72 -1.01 17.04
N SER A 95 -0.35 -0.67 16.34
CA SER A 95 -1.72 -1.00 16.77
C SER A 95 -2.54 -1.61 15.64
N ARG A 96 -3.65 -2.28 15.99
CA ARG A 96 -4.54 -2.94 15.03
C ARG A 96 -5.03 -1.92 14.01
N ILE A 97 -4.87 -2.25 12.73
CA ILE A 97 -5.31 -1.43 11.60
C ILE A 97 -6.68 -1.94 11.15
N ASP A 98 -7.71 -1.14 11.36
CA ASP A 98 -9.08 -1.42 10.96
C ASP A 98 -9.48 -0.45 9.83
N ARG A 99 -9.61 -0.97 8.60
CA ARG A 99 -9.80 -0.13 7.40
C ARG A 99 -11.14 0.59 7.42
N GLU A 100 -12.16 -0.03 7.99
CA GLU A 100 -13.49 0.53 8.15
C GLU A 100 -13.48 1.73 9.11
N GLU A 101 -12.67 1.70 10.16
CA GLU A 101 -12.50 2.83 11.07
C GLU A 101 -11.71 3.98 10.42
N LEU A 102 -10.69 3.67 9.63
CA LEU A 102 -9.81 4.66 9.01
C LEU A 102 -10.45 5.35 7.80
N CYS A 103 -10.98 4.55 6.87
CA CYS A 103 -11.39 5.01 5.54
C CYS A 103 -12.87 4.70 5.24
N GLY A 104 -13.59 4.04 6.16
CA GLY A 104 -14.99 3.69 5.99
C GLY A 104 -15.21 2.76 4.80
N ARG A 105 -15.92 3.26 3.79
CA ARG A 105 -16.26 2.52 2.55
C ARG A 105 -15.51 3.00 1.33
N SER A 106 -14.43 3.75 1.53
CA SER A 106 -13.58 4.22 0.43
C SER A 106 -12.99 3.03 -0.33
N LEU A 107 -12.84 3.18 -1.65
CA LEU A 107 -12.18 2.18 -2.51
C LEU A 107 -10.66 2.16 -2.29
N GLU A 108 -10.10 3.30 -1.92
CA GLU A 108 -8.68 3.49 -1.66
C GLU A 108 -8.51 3.94 -0.21
N CYS A 109 -7.55 3.32 0.48
CA CYS A 109 -7.23 3.64 1.86
C CYS A 109 -5.72 3.67 2.02
N SER A 110 -5.18 4.83 2.38
CA SER A 110 -3.76 5.02 2.62
C SER A 110 -3.51 5.82 3.89
N ILE A 111 -2.46 5.45 4.60
CA ILE A 111 -1.96 6.15 5.77
C ILE A 111 -0.78 7.01 5.32
N HIS A 112 -0.92 8.32 5.49
CA HIS A 112 0.14 9.27 5.21
C HIS A 112 1.02 9.46 6.44
N LEU A 113 2.31 9.22 6.25
CA LEU A 113 3.36 9.39 7.26
C LEU A 113 4.33 10.48 6.82
N GLU A 114 4.70 11.33 7.76
CA GLU A 114 5.77 12.32 7.62
C GLU A 114 6.97 11.85 8.44
N VAL A 115 8.06 11.56 7.76
CA VAL A 115 9.34 11.22 8.40
C VAL A 115 10.17 12.47 8.50
N ILE A 116 10.56 12.83 9.71
CA ILE A 116 11.33 14.05 9.99
C ILE A 116 12.68 13.63 10.55
N VAL A 117 13.73 14.17 9.97
CA VAL A 117 15.12 13.96 10.39
C VAL A 117 15.73 15.32 10.66
N ASP A 118 16.26 15.55 11.84
CA ASP A 118 16.91 16.82 12.20
C ASP A 118 18.41 16.79 11.88
N ARG A 119 19.02 17.98 11.82
CA ARG A 119 20.47 18.20 11.64
C ARG A 119 21.09 17.47 10.42
N PRO A 120 20.88 17.95 9.17
CA PRO A 120 19.97 19.04 8.76
C PRO A 120 18.51 18.57 8.72
N LEU A 121 17.58 19.51 8.92
CA LEU A 121 16.14 19.24 8.86
C LEU A 121 15.74 18.75 7.46
N GLN A 122 15.20 17.54 7.38
CA GLN A 122 14.66 16.92 6.18
C GLN A 122 13.31 16.30 6.52
N VAL A 123 12.36 16.42 5.59
CA VAL A 123 11.01 15.87 5.73
C VAL A 123 10.73 15.01 4.50
N PHE A 124 10.32 13.77 4.74
CA PHE A 124 9.95 12.82 3.69
C PHE A 124 8.49 12.41 3.85
N HIS A 125 7.81 12.28 2.72
CA HIS A 125 6.44 11.81 2.67
C HIS A 125 6.41 10.33 2.29
N VAL A 126 5.81 9.52 3.16
CA VAL A 126 5.67 8.08 3.00
C VAL A 126 4.19 7.74 3.01
N GLU A 127 3.77 6.92 2.05
CA GLU A 127 2.40 6.48 1.93
C GLU A 127 2.32 4.97 2.13
N VAL A 128 1.42 4.54 3.02
CA VAL A 128 1.21 3.12 3.31
C VAL A 128 -0.22 2.75 2.93
N GLU A 129 -0.36 1.99 1.85
CA GLU A 129 -1.65 1.49 1.39
C GLU A 129 -2.16 0.38 2.33
N VAL A 130 -3.41 0.49 2.77
CA VAL A 130 -4.09 -0.54 3.58
C VAL A 130 -4.89 -1.45 2.66
N LYS A 131 -4.50 -2.72 2.59
CA LYS A 131 -5.17 -3.74 1.80
C LYS A 131 -6.28 -4.39 2.61
N ASP A 132 -7.49 -4.29 2.06
CA ASP A 132 -8.71 -4.92 2.56
C ASP A 132 -8.59 -6.45 2.58
N ILE A 133 -9.07 -7.05 3.67
CA ILE A 133 -9.29 -8.47 3.82
C ILE A 133 -10.80 -8.66 3.97
N ASN A 134 -11.32 -9.78 3.47
CA ASN A 134 -12.73 -10.10 3.65
C ASN A 134 -13.01 -10.67 5.06
N ASP A 135 -12.81 -9.87 6.09
CA ASP A 135 -13.12 -10.19 7.50
C ASP A 135 -14.59 -9.88 7.85
N ASN A 136 -15.20 -8.96 7.12
CA ASN A 136 -16.57 -8.50 7.30
C ASN A 136 -17.59 -9.39 6.57
N GLN A 137 -18.33 -10.18 7.34
CA GLN A 137 -19.44 -10.98 6.82
C GLN A 137 -20.65 -10.10 6.48
N PRO A 138 -21.36 -10.37 5.38
CA PRO A 138 -22.55 -9.60 5.02
C PRO A 138 -23.64 -9.76 6.08
N VAL A 139 -24.07 -8.64 6.66
CA VAL A 139 -25.15 -8.59 7.64
C VAL A 139 -26.44 -8.16 6.97
N PHE A 140 -27.50 -8.95 7.15
CA PHE A 140 -28.84 -8.60 6.66
C PHE A 140 -29.58 -7.78 7.72
N PRO A 141 -30.38 -6.77 7.31
CA PRO A 141 -31.22 -6.02 8.24
C PRO A 141 -32.23 -6.89 9.01
N MET A 142 -32.59 -8.05 8.44
CA MET A 142 -33.50 -9.01 9.05
C MET A 142 -32.97 -10.43 8.84
N ALA A 143 -32.97 -11.24 9.89
CA ALA A 143 -32.58 -12.66 9.81
C ALA A 143 -33.57 -13.50 9.01
N VAL A 144 -34.86 -13.13 9.02
CA VAL A 144 -35.92 -13.79 8.27
C VAL A 144 -36.75 -12.74 7.54
N LYS A 145 -36.91 -12.90 6.23
CA LYS A 145 -37.78 -12.06 5.40
C LYS A 145 -38.88 -12.91 4.76
N LYS A 146 -40.14 -12.64 5.14
CA LYS A 146 -41.31 -13.28 4.54
C LYS A 146 -41.71 -12.51 3.28
N LEU A 147 -41.82 -13.21 2.16
CA LEU A 147 -42.25 -12.65 0.87
C LEU A 147 -43.63 -13.22 0.54
N PHE A 148 -44.55 -12.36 0.12
CA PHE A 148 -45.88 -12.77 -0.35
C PHE A 148 -45.98 -12.45 -1.84
N ILE A 149 -46.17 -13.48 -2.65
CA ILE A 149 -46.23 -13.38 -4.12
C ILE A 149 -47.61 -13.88 -4.55
N TYR A 150 -48.34 -13.05 -5.28
CA TYR A 150 -49.62 -13.45 -5.88
C TYR A 150 -49.37 -14.39 -7.06
N GLU A 151 -50.18 -15.43 -7.19
CA GLU A 151 -50.10 -16.40 -8.29
C GLU A 151 -50.44 -15.79 -9.67
N SER A 152 -51.26 -14.73 -9.68
CA SER A 152 -51.69 -14.02 -10.90
C SER A 152 -50.57 -13.20 -11.54
N ARG A 153 -49.36 -13.29 -11.02
CA ARG A 153 -48.22 -12.53 -11.52
C ARG A 153 -47.78 -13.00 -12.89
N LEU A 154 -47.50 -12.02 -13.75
CA LEU A 154 -46.90 -12.27 -15.05
C LEU A 154 -45.45 -12.77 -14.88
N PRO A 155 -45.05 -13.83 -15.59
CA PRO A 155 -43.65 -14.22 -15.69
C PRO A 155 -42.78 -13.04 -16.14
N GLY A 156 -41.63 -12.84 -15.47
CA GLY A 156 -40.73 -11.73 -15.76
C GLY A 156 -41.11 -10.40 -15.13
N SER A 157 -42.24 -10.30 -14.40
CA SER A 157 -42.51 -9.10 -13.61
C SER A 157 -41.50 -9.00 -12.46
N TRP A 158 -40.55 -8.08 -12.59
CA TRP A 158 -39.63 -7.72 -11.52
C TRP A 158 -40.41 -7.16 -10.34
N ASP A 159 -40.07 -7.58 -9.12
CA ASP A 159 -40.35 -6.69 -8.01
C ASP A 159 -39.19 -6.51 -7.03
N PRO A 160 -38.87 -5.25 -6.72
CA PRO A 160 -37.57 -4.87 -6.18
C PRO A 160 -37.34 -5.43 -4.76
N VAL A 161 -38.40 -5.75 -4.02
CA VAL A 161 -38.33 -6.27 -2.66
C VAL A 161 -37.91 -7.75 -2.62
N SER A 162 -38.28 -8.53 -3.63
CA SER A 162 -38.08 -9.98 -3.71
C SER A 162 -36.65 -10.33 -4.14
N ILE A 163 -36.16 -9.68 -5.20
CA ILE A 163 -34.85 -9.98 -5.80
C ILE A 163 -33.71 -9.38 -4.98
N GLY A 164 -33.86 -8.16 -4.44
CA GLY A 164 -32.83 -7.56 -3.57
C GLY A 164 -32.51 -8.42 -2.34
N SER A 165 -33.46 -9.25 -1.89
CA SER A 165 -33.27 -10.17 -0.76
C SER A 165 -32.63 -11.49 -1.19
N LEU A 166 -33.03 -12.03 -2.34
CA LEU A 166 -32.50 -13.29 -2.89
C LEU A 166 -31.07 -13.14 -3.44
N LEU A 167 -30.75 -12.00 -4.07
CA LEU A 167 -29.43 -11.71 -4.61
C LEU A 167 -28.37 -11.56 -3.51
N VAL A 168 -28.74 -10.90 -2.40
CA VAL A 168 -27.85 -10.74 -1.24
C VAL A 168 -27.66 -12.08 -0.51
N CYS A 169 -28.68 -12.94 -0.46
CA CYS A 169 -28.52 -14.35 -0.02
C CYS A 169 -27.48 -15.10 -0.86
N CYS A 170 -27.51 -14.93 -2.19
CA CYS A 170 -26.62 -15.63 -3.11
C CYS A 170 -25.15 -15.14 -3.02
N LEU A 171 -24.96 -13.83 -2.86
CA LEU A 171 -23.63 -13.22 -2.65
C LEU A 171 -23.04 -13.58 -1.28
N SER A 172 -23.89 -13.72 -0.25
CA SER A 172 -23.48 -14.15 1.09
C SER A 172 -22.95 -15.59 1.12
N LEU A 173 -23.62 -16.51 0.42
CA LEU A 173 -23.15 -17.90 0.27
C LEU A 173 -21.81 -17.98 -0.49
N SER A 174 -21.53 -17.03 -1.38
CA SER A 174 -20.26 -17.00 -2.15
C SER A 174 -19.06 -16.51 -1.33
N LYS A 175 -19.27 -15.79 -0.21
CA LYS A 175 -18.21 -15.41 0.75
C LYS A 175 -17.92 -16.51 1.80
N MET A 176 -18.71 -17.58 1.83
CA MET A 176 -18.58 -18.66 2.81
C MET A 176 -17.49 -19.63 2.36
N LYS A 177 -16.31 -19.57 2.99
CA LYS A 177 -15.21 -20.52 2.75
C LYS A 177 -15.64 -21.92 3.25
N ILE A 178 -16.17 -22.75 2.36
CA ILE A 178 -16.42 -24.15 2.66
C ILE A 178 -15.13 -24.94 2.40
N ARG A 179 -14.45 -25.37 3.47
CA ARG A 179 -13.32 -26.32 3.48
C ARG A 179 -12.24 -26.10 2.40
N GLY A 180 -11.54 -24.98 2.46
CA GLY A 180 -10.22 -24.83 1.81
C GLY A 180 -10.20 -24.66 0.28
N ALA A 181 -11.20 -25.10 -0.48
CA ALA A 181 -11.22 -24.95 -1.93
C ALA A 181 -11.84 -23.61 -2.37
N TRP A 182 -11.24 -22.96 -3.36
CA TRP A 182 -11.86 -21.82 -4.05
C TRP A 182 -13.12 -22.31 -4.75
N VAL A 183 -14.22 -21.57 -4.59
CA VAL A 183 -15.53 -21.82 -5.19
C VAL A 183 -15.47 -21.50 -6.70
N ALA A 184 -14.58 -22.14 -7.45
CA ALA A 184 -14.55 -22.05 -8.91
C ALA A 184 -15.62 -22.94 -9.57
N GLN A 185 -16.36 -23.75 -8.78
CA GLN A 185 -17.32 -24.72 -9.30
C GLN A 185 -18.79 -24.33 -9.15
N TRP A 186 -19.13 -23.22 -8.46
CA TRP A 186 -20.53 -22.82 -8.25
C TRP A 186 -21.08 -21.78 -9.23
N LEU A 187 -20.23 -21.16 -10.07
CA LEU A 187 -20.71 -20.32 -11.18
C LEU A 187 -21.63 -21.10 -12.15
N SER A 188 -21.54 -22.43 -12.21
CA SER A 188 -22.45 -23.27 -13.01
C SER A 188 -23.87 -23.41 -12.46
N VAL A 189 -24.13 -23.08 -11.18
CA VAL A 189 -25.48 -23.19 -10.59
C VAL A 189 -26.24 -21.87 -10.73
N CYS A 190 -25.57 -20.71 -10.54
CA CYS A 190 -26.20 -19.40 -10.75
C CYS A 190 -26.49 -19.09 -12.23
N LEU A 191 -25.65 -19.55 -13.17
CA LEU A 191 -25.91 -19.32 -14.60
C LEU A 191 -27.09 -20.14 -15.14
N ARG A 192 -27.58 -21.13 -14.39
CA ARG A 192 -28.71 -22.00 -14.78
C ARG A 192 -30.08 -21.44 -14.39
N LEU A 193 -30.14 -20.19 -13.90
CA LEU A 193 -31.37 -19.42 -13.72
C LEU A 193 -31.50 -18.26 -14.74
N ARG A 194 -30.66 -18.25 -15.78
CA ARG A 194 -30.73 -17.30 -16.92
C ARG A 194 -31.07 -17.98 -18.25
N ALA A 195 -31.71 -19.15 -18.20
CA ALA A 195 -32.32 -19.81 -19.37
C ALA A 195 -33.71 -20.32 -18.99
#